data_AF-A0A2G5R3F0-F1
#
_entry.id   AF-A0A2G5R3F0-F1
#
_cell.length_a   1.000
_cell.length_b   1.000
_cell.length_c   1.000
_cell.angle_alpha   90.00
_cell.angle_beta   90.00
_cell.angle_gamma   90.00
#
_symmetry.space_group_name_H-M   'P 1'
#
loop_
_entity.id
_entity.type
_entity.pdbx_description
1 polymer ?
#
loop_
_entity_poly.entity_id
_entity_poly.type
_entity_poly.pdbx_seq_one_letter_code
_entity_poly.pdbx_strand_id
1 'polypeptide(L)' 'MSPELPTPARPNVSPKRRVIRLPSVSDDWPDVVPISEAELRITEAYLEKVLAELLGPLP' A
#
# COMPACT_ATOMS: atom_id res chain seq x y z
N MET A 1 -54.56 28.81 32.22
CA MET A 1 -53.75 27.59 32.22
C MET A 1 -53.54 27.19 30.76
N SER A 2 -52.34 27.35 30.23
CA SER A 2 -51.99 26.93 28.86
C SER A 2 -51.13 25.66 28.94
N PRO A 3 -51.31 24.65 28.07
CA PRO A 3 -50.49 23.45 28.11
C PRO A 3 -49.15 23.71 27.42
N GLU A 4 -48.03 23.36 28.07
CA GLU A 4 -46.74 23.29 27.39
C GLU A 4 -46.69 22.05 26.49
N LEU A 5 -46.29 22.25 25.23
CA LEU A 5 -46.00 21.17 24.29
C LEU A 5 -44.59 20.61 24.56
N PRO A 6 -44.39 19.28 24.53
CA PRO A 6 -43.07 18.70 24.73
C PRO A 6 -42.15 19.03 23.56
N THR A 7 -40.95 19.52 23.87
CA THR A 7 -39.90 19.80 22.88
C THR A 7 -39.42 18.48 22.24
N PRO A 8 -39.28 18.37 20.91
CA PRO A 8 -38.76 17.16 20.29
C PRO A 8 -37.29 16.96 20.68
N ALA A 9 -36.98 15.75 21.18
CA ALA A 9 -35.62 15.36 21.51
C ALA A 9 -34.74 15.37 20.25
N ARG A 10 -33.62 16.10 20.30
CA ARG A 10 -32.63 16.07 19.23
C ARG A 10 -31.94 14.70 19.23
N PRO A 11 -31.89 13.97 18.09
CA PRO A 11 -31.12 12.74 18.03
C PRO A 11 -29.65 13.08 18.28
N ASN A 12 -29.07 12.48 19.31
CA ASN A 12 -27.69 12.69 19.71
C ASN A 12 -26.79 11.93 18.72
N VAL A 13 -26.47 12.54 17.59
CA VAL A 13 -25.56 11.95 16.60
C VAL A 13 -24.14 12.09 17.14
N SER A 14 -23.68 11.09 17.88
CA SER A 14 -22.27 11.01 18.25
C SER A 14 -21.44 10.94 16.96
N PRO A 15 -20.43 11.80 16.76
CA PRO A 15 -19.57 11.69 15.61
C PRO A 15 -18.81 10.37 15.72
N LYS A 16 -19.14 9.41 14.85
CA LYS A 16 -18.32 8.20 14.68
C LYS A 16 -16.94 8.67 14.27
N ARG A 17 -15.98 8.61 15.20
CA ARG A 17 -14.58 8.97 14.95
C ARG A 17 -14.08 8.13 13.79
N ARG A 18 -13.93 8.75 12.62
CA ARG A 18 -13.41 8.08 11.43
C ARG A 18 -11.93 7.82 11.68
N VAL A 19 -11.59 6.58 12.04
CA VAL A 19 -10.19 6.18 12.19
C VAL A 19 -9.59 6.13 10.79
N ILE A 20 -8.84 7.17 10.44
CA ILE A 20 -8.00 7.17 9.25
C ILE A 20 -6.83 6.23 9.58
N ARG A 21 -6.83 5.01 9.02
CA ARG A 21 -5.63 4.17 9.06
C ARG A 21 -4.66 4.77 8.04
N LEU A 22 -3.62 5.43 8.54
CA LEU A 22 -2.50 5.85 7.71
C LEU A 22 -1.74 4.58 7.26
N PRO A 23 -1.30 4.48 6.01
CA PRO A 23 -0.46 3.38 5.58
C PRO A 23 0.85 3.40 6.39
N SER A 24 1.20 2.28 6.99
CA SER A 24 2.49 2.10 7.67
C SER A 24 3.57 1.86 6.63
N VAL A 25 4.57 2.73 6.60
CA VAL A 25 5.80 2.50 5.83
C VAL A 25 6.76 1.73 6.75
N SER A 26 7.28 0.59 6.28
CA SER A 26 8.42 -0.09 6.89
C SER A 26 9.60 -0.03 5.93
N ASP A 27 10.81 0.07 6.49
CA ASP A 27 12.06 -0.09 5.72
C ASP A 27 12.40 -1.57 5.48
N ASP A 28 11.61 -2.49 6.06
CA ASP A 28 11.80 -3.92 5.90
C ASP A 28 11.39 -4.41 4.51
N TRP A 29 12.18 -5.35 3.98
CA TRP A 29 11.83 -6.11 2.81
C TRP A 29 11.00 -7.34 3.21
N PRO A 30 10.06 -7.79 2.37
CA PRO A 30 9.38 -9.05 2.62
C PRO A 30 10.37 -10.22 2.52
N ASP A 31 10.17 -11.27 3.32
CA ASP A 31 10.98 -12.50 3.25
C ASP A 31 11.00 -13.12 1.84
N VAL A 32 9.89 -12.94 1.11
CA VAL A 32 9.77 -13.30 -0.30
C VAL A 32 9.44 -12.06 -1.10
N VAL A 33 10.38 -11.62 -1.93
CA VAL A 33 10.18 -10.51 -2.86
C VAL A 33 9.21 -10.96 -3.96
N PRO A 34 8.13 -10.22 -4.24
CA PRO A 34 7.12 -10.62 -5.21
C PRO A 34 7.61 -10.41 -6.65
N ILE A 35 8.59 -11.21 -7.07
CA ILE A 35 9.14 -11.25 -8.43
C ILE A 35 8.76 -12.61 -9.02
N SER A 36 8.15 -12.59 -10.21
CA SER A 36 7.82 -13.80 -10.93
C SER A 36 9.03 -14.39 -11.65
N GLU A 37 8.94 -15.69 -11.97
CA GLU A 37 9.94 -16.38 -12.78
C GLU A 37 10.13 -15.73 -14.17
N ALA A 38 9.06 -15.20 -14.75
CA ALA A 38 9.13 -14.52 -16.04
C ALA A 38 9.92 -13.20 -15.94
N GLU A 39 9.69 -12.43 -14.87
CA GLU A 39 10.44 -11.20 -14.60
C GLU A 39 11.92 -11.50 -14.35
N LEU A 40 12.21 -12.55 -13.58
CA LEU A 40 13.59 -12.96 -13.30
C LEU A 40 14.37 -13.25 -14.60
N ARG A 41 13.79 -14.04 -15.51
CA ARG A 41 14.41 -14.36 -16.80
C ARG A 41 14.67 -13.14 -17.68
N ILE A 42 13.76 -12.17 -17.68
CA ILE A 42 13.92 -10.92 -18.42
C ILE A 42 15.09 -10.13 -17.82
N THR A 43 15.15 -10.03 -16.49
CA THR A 43 16.25 -9.35 -15.80
C THR A 43 17.59 -10.02 -16.07
N GLU A 44 17.67 -11.35 -16.01
CA GLU A 44 18.90 -12.11 -16.29
C GLU A 44 19.40 -11.89 -17.72
N ALA A 45 18.53 -12.01 -18.72
CA ALA A 45 18.91 -11.80 -20.12
C ALA A 45 19.37 -10.35 -20.39
N TYR A 46 18.73 -9.37 -19.76
CA TYR A 46 19.18 -7.98 -19.84
C TYR A 46 20.54 -7.78 -19.17
N LEU A 47 20.73 -8.37 -17.98
CA LEU A 47 21.98 -8.27 -17.23
C LEU A 47 23.14 -8.88 -18.00
N GLU A 48 22.95 -10.05 -18.63
CA GLU A 48 23.96 -10.69 -19.48
C GLU A 48 24.46 -9.72 -20.56
N LYS A 49 23.54 -9.07 -21.26
CA LYS A 49 23.88 -8.07 -22.29
C LYS A 49 24.68 -6.90 -21.69
N VAL A 50 24.21 -6.32 -20.59
CA VAL A 50 24.88 -5.18 -19.94
C VAL A 50 26.28 -5.57 -19.45
N LEU A 51 26.43 -6.75 -18.86
CA LEU A 51 27.72 -7.24 -18.39
C LEU A 51 28.67 -7.49 -19.56
N ALA A 52 28.17 -8.03 -20.69
CA ALA A 52 28.99 -8.20 -21.88
C ALA A 52 29.46 -6.85 -22.46
N GLU A 53 28.62 -5.82 -22.44
CA GLU A 53 28.99 -4.47 -22.85
C GLU A 53 30.04 -3.84 -21.91
N LEU A 54 29.95 -4.10 -20.61
CA LEU A 54 30.83 -3.50 -19.60
C LEU A 54 32.16 -4.26 -19.43
N LEU A 55 32.13 -5.59 -19.51
CA LEU A 55 33.24 -6.48 -19.12
C LEU A 55 33.80 -7.29 -20.29
N GLY A 56 33.15 -7.25 -21.46
CA GLY A 56 33.43 -8.13 -22.59
C GLY A 56 32.64 -9.44 -22.52
N PRO A 57 32.59 -10.20 -23.63
CA PRO A 57 31.85 -11.46 -23.68
C PRO A 57 32.50 -12.52 -22.77
N LEU A 58 31.68 -13.43 -22.24
CA LEU A 58 32.17 -14.62 -21.56
C LEU A 58 32.96 -15.49 -22.56
N PRO A 59 34.03 -16.17 -22.10
CA PRO A 59 34.85 -17.06 -22.94
C PRO A 59 34.08 -18.30 -23.42
#